data_AF-A0A2A7U805-F1
#
_entry.id   AF-A0A2A7U805-F1
#
_cell.length_a   1.000
_cell.length_b   1.000
_cell.length_c   1.000
_cell.angle_alpha   90.00
_cell.angle_beta   90.00
_cell.angle_gamma   90.00
#
_symmetry.space_group_name_H-M   'P 1'
#
loop_
_entity.id
_entity.type
_entity.pdbx_description
1 polymer ?
#
loop_
_entity_poly.entity_id
_entity_poly.type
_entity_poly.pdbx_seq_one_letter_code
_entity_poly.pdbx_strand_id
1 'polypeptide(L)'
;MKKVICSLCHGRGGDVIITCSNCYGSGYDPEEDKPFAQCHTCYGEGDEHADICPRCGGDGYYYVDEDEDEDEDEDEDEDEDEDEDEDEDEDEDEAKL
;
A
#
# COMPACT_ATOMS: atom_id res chain seq x y z
N MET A 1 -25.35 2.56 1.96
CA MET A 1 -24.55 1.84 0.95
C MET A 1 -23.97 2.79 -0.09
N LYS A 2 -22.66 3.02 -0.03
CA LYS A 2 -21.90 3.88 -0.95
C LYS A 2 -21.28 3.05 -2.07
N LYS A 3 -21.41 3.54 -3.31
CA LYS A 3 -20.75 2.93 -4.47
C LYS A 3 -19.28 3.36 -4.52
N VAL A 4 -18.35 2.41 -4.44
CA VAL A 4 -16.91 2.65 -4.52
C VAL A 4 -16.38 2.08 -5.84
N ILE A 5 -15.68 2.91 -6.62
CA ILE A 5 -15.04 2.46 -7.86
C ILE A 5 -13.88 1.53 -7.52
N CYS A 6 -13.80 0.39 -8.21
CA CYS A 6 -12.73 -0.57 -7.99
C CYS A 6 -11.38 0.04 -8.39
N SER A 7 -10.48 0.22 -7.43
CA SER A 7 -9.17 0.80 -7.67
C SER A 7 -8.19 -0.15 -8.38
N LEU A 8 -8.50 -1.45 -8.46
CA LEU A 8 -7.67 -2.41 -9.19
C LEU A 8 -7.87 -2.31 -10.72
N CYS A 9 -9.14 -2.27 -11.17
CA CYS A 9 -9.46 -2.15 -12.60
C CYS A 9 -9.84 -0.74 -13.03
N HIS A 10 -9.82 0.22 -12.11
CA HIS A 10 -10.21 1.61 -12.33
C HIS A 10 -11.59 1.75 -13.01
N GLY A 11 -12.55 0.94 -12.59
CA GLY A 11 -13.91 0.96 -13.14
C GLY A 11 -14.12 0.17 -14.43
N ARG A 12 -13.09 -0.49 -14.99
CA ARG A 12 -13.25 -1.29 -16.22
C ARG A 12 -13.94 -2.63 -16.01
N GLY A 13 -13.76 -3.22 -14.84
CA GLY A 13 -14.28 -4.56 -14.52
C GLY A 13 -13.41 -5.73 -14.99
N GLY A 14 -12.45 -5.49 -15.89
CA GLY A 14 -11.62 -6.54 -16.49
C GLY A 14 -10.32 -6.01 -17.06
N ASP A 15 -9.63 -6.87 -17.83
CA ASP A 15 -8.34 -6.59 -18.49
C ASP A 15 -7.33 -5.99 -17.52
N VAL A 16 -7.08 -6.69 -16.42
CA VAL A 16 -6.12 -6.28 -15.38
C VAL A 16 -4.95 -7.25 -15.30
N ILE A 17 -3.77 -6.70 -15.02
CA ILE A 17 -2.61 -7.51 -14.63
C ILE A 17 -2.70 -7.71 -13.12
N ILE A 18 -2.69 -8.97 -12.70
CA ILE A 18 -2.73 -9.35 -11.29
C ILE A 18 -1.53 -10.23 -10.96
N THR A 19 -1.22 -10.32 -9.67
CA THR A 19 -0.27 -11.33 -9.19
C THR A 19 -0.81 -12.72 -9.54
N CYS A 20 0.06 -13.57 -10.10
CA CYS A 20 -0.31 -14.90 -10.55
C CYS A 20 -0.93 -15.70 -9.40
N SER A 21 -2.15 -16.19 -9.62
CA SER A 21 -2.93 -16.89 -8.61
C SER A 21 -2.36 -18.25 -8.21
N ASN A 22 -1.54 -18.87 -9.07
CA ASN A 22 -0.94 -20.17 -8.81
C ASN A 22 0.40 -20.10 -8.05
N CYS A 23 1.27 -19.15 -8.39
CA CYS A 23 2.58 -19.03 -7.75
C CYS A 23 2.71 -17.86 -6.77
N TYR A 24 1.63 -17.09 -6.58
CA TYR A 24 1.54 -15.94 -5.69
C TYR A 24 2.67 -14.91 -5.90
N GLY A 25 3.06 -14.69 -7.16
CA GLY A 25 4.11 -13.73 -7.50
C GLY A 25 5.53 -14.27 -7.49
N SER A 26 5.73 -15.53 -7.09
CA SER A 26 7.09 -16.10 -7.07
C SER A 26 7.63 -16.42 -8.46
N GLY A 27 6.75 -16.74 -9.41
CA GLY A 27 7.13 -17.29 -10.72
C GLY A 27 7.52 -18.78 -10.69
N TYR A 28 7.53 -19.41 -9.52
CA TYR A 28 7.96 -20.81 -9.34
C TYR A 28 6.81 -21.68 -8.82
N ASP A 29 6.80 -22.93 -9.23
CA ASP A 29 5.88 -23.97 -8.75
C ASP A 29 6.67 -25.25 -8.49
N PRO A 30 7.48 -25.28 -7.41
CA PRO A 30 8.42 -26.36 -7.16
C PRO A 30 7.69 -27.65 -6.73
N GLU A 31 8.02 -28.76 -7.38
CA GLU A 31 7.57 -30.10 -7.03
C GLU A 31 8.72 -30.90 -6.38
N GLU A 32 8.42 -32.02 -5.71
CA GLU A 32 9.46 -32.86 -5.06
C GLU A 32 10.57 -33.31 -6.02
N ASP A 33 10.23 -33.62 -7.26
CA ASP A 33 11.15 -34.01 -8.33
C ASP A 33 11.69 -32.82 -9.13
N LYS A 34 11.05 -31.64 -9.02
CA LYS A 34 11.42 -30.43 -9.77
C LYS A 34 11.44 -29.20 -8.85
N PRO A 35 12.45 -29.07 -7.98
CA PRO A 35 12.54 -27.98 -7.00
C PRO A 35 12.75 -26.58 -7.62
N PHE A 36 13.01 -26.51 -8.92
CA PHE A 36 13.22 -25.27 -9.68
C PHE A 36 12.23 -25.14 -10.84
N ALA A 37 11.10 -25.86 -10.81
CA ALA A 37 10.07 -25.75 -11.83
C ALA A 37 9.47 -24.33 -11.83
N GLN A 38 9.28 -23.80 -13.04
CA GLN A 38 8.61 -22.52 -13.24
C GLN A 38 7.10 -22.74 -13.21
N CYS A 39 6.37 -21.72 -12.74
CA CYS A 39 4.93 -21.75 -12.76
C CYS A 39 4.40 -21.85 -14.20
N HIS A 40 3.54 -22.82 -14.46
CA HIS A 40 2.97 -23.04 -15.79
C HIS A 40 1.93 -22.00 -16.22
N THR A 41 1.44 -21.18 -15.30
CA THR A 41 0.39 -20.19 -15.58
C THR A 41 0.96 -18.85 -16.01
N CYS A 42 1.91 -18.32 -15.24
CA CYS A 42 2.61 -17.07 -15.58
C CYS A 42 3.96 -17.30 -16.28
N TYR A 43 4.33 -18.55 -16.55
CA TYR A 43 5.58 -18.91 -17.23
C TYR A 43 6.84 -18.28 -16.61
N GLY A 44 6.86 -18.13 -15.28
CA GLY A 44 7.98 -17.54 -14.56
C GLY A 44 7.91 -16.03 -14.33
N GLU A 45 6.91 -15.32 -14.87
CA GLU A 45 6.81 -13.86 -14.72
C GLU A 45 6.33 -13.44 -13.32
N GLY A 46 5.45 -14.23 -12.71
CA GLY A 46 4.87 -13.94 -11.39
C GLY A 46 3.58 -13.11 -11.46
N ASP A 47 3.26 -12.54 -12.61
CA ASP A 47 1.98 -11.89 -12.89
C ASP A 47 1.22 -12.58 -14.03
N GLU A 48 -0.09 -12.39 -14.07
CA GLU A 48 -0.97 -12.94 -15.11
C GLU A 48 -2.06 -11.92 -15.51
N HIS A 49 -2.51 -12.03 -16.75
CA HIS A 49 -3.65 -11.25 -17.23
C HIS A 49 -4.96 -11.92 -16.82
N ALA A 50 -5.82 -11.16 -16.16
CA ALA A 50 -7.17 -11.59 -15.80
C ALA A 50 -8.21 -10.80 -16.62
N ASP A 51 -9.01 -11.53 -17.39
CA ASP A 51 -10.12 -10.97 -18.18
C ASP A 51 -11.18 -10.34 -17.27
N ILE A 52 -11.39 -10.93 -16.08
CA ILE A 52 -12.34 -10.45 -15.07
C ILE A 52 -11.53 -9.99 -13.85
N CYS A 53 -11.76 -8.76 -13.41
CA CYS A 53 -11.09 -8.21 -12.24
C CYS A 53 -11.55 -8.95 -10.97
N PRO A 54 -10.64 -9.68 -10.28
CA PRO A 54 -11.03 -10.53 -9.15
C PRO A 54 -11.53 -9.73 -7.94
N ARG A 55 -11.15 -8.44 -7.84
CA ARG A 55 -11.57 -7.57 -6.74
C ARG A 55 -13.03 -7.13 -6.82
N CYS A 56 -13.56 -6.94 -8.03
CA CYS A 56 -14.93 -6.43 -8.23
C CYS A 56 -15.83 -7.40 -8.98
N GLY A 57 -15.35 -8.62 -9.25
CA GLY A 57 -16.13 -9.65 -9.94
C GLY A 57 -16.55 -9.33 -11.38
N GLY A 58 -16.03 -8.26 -11.99
CA GLY A 58 -16.44 -7.82 -13.33
C GLY A 58 -17.20 -6.50 -13.37
N ASP A 59 -17.72 -6.01 -12.25
CA ASP A 59 -18.65 -4.87 -12.26
C ASP A 59 -17.95 -3.50 -12.35
N GLY A 60 -16.67 -3.44 -12.02
CA GLY A 60 -15.89 -2.20 -11.95
C GLY A 60 -16.11 -1.38 -10.67
N TYR A 61 -17.00 -1.82 -9.78
CA TYR A 61 -17.30 -1.17 -8.50
C TYR A 61 -17.82 -2.19 -7.48
N TYR A 62 -17.91 -1.78 -6.21
CA TYR A 62 -18.56 -2.54 -5.14
C TYR A 62 -19.30 -1.56 -4.20
N TYR A 63 -20.21 -2.08 -3.39
CA TYR A 63 -20.93 -1.30 -2.39
C TYR A 63 -20.31 -1.55 -1.01
N VAL A 64 -20.10 -0.47 -0.27
CA VAL A 64 -19.73 -0.50 1.15
C VAL A 64 -20.88 0.09 1.96
N ASP A 65 -21.12 -0.42 3.17
CA ASP A 65 -22.08 0.19 4.08
C ASP A 65 -21.52 1.52 4.60
N GLU A 66 -22.39 2.49 4.88
CA GLU A 66 -22.00 3.87 5.22
C GLU A 66 -21.66 4.05 6.71
N ASP A 67 -21.62 2.96 7.48
CA ASP A 67 -21.54 2.99 8.95
C ASP A 67 -20.12 2.66 9.49
N GLU A 68 -19.10 2.60 8.64
CA GLU A 68 -17.67 2.41 9.01
C GLU A 68 -16.84 3.70 8.82
N ASP A 69 -17.48 4.86 8.76
CA ASP A 69 -16.80 6.14 8.99
C ASP A 69 -16.80 6.37 10.52
N GLU A 70 -15.97 5.62 11.27
CA GLU A 70 -15.60 5.99 12.63
C GLU A 70 -14.61 7.17 12.52
N ASP A 71 -15.13 8.37 12.74
CA ASP A 71 -14.41 9.62 12.86
C ASP A 71 -13.32 9.51 13.96
N GLU A 72 -12.09 9.14 13.61
CA GLU A 72 -10.90 9.38 14.44
C GLU A 72 -10.31 10.77 14.10
N ASP A 73 -11.11 11.81 14.33
CA ASP A 73 -10.60 13.18 14.46
C ASP A 73 -10.26 13.42 15.95
N GLU A 74 -9.13 12.85 16.41
CA GLU A 74 -8.48 13.30 17.64
C GLU A 74 -7.41 14.33 17.26
N ASP A 75 -7.87 15.56 17.00
CA ASP A 75 -7.03 16.76 17.01
C ASP A 75 -6.53 17.00 18.44
N GLU A 76 -5.41 16.38 18.82
CA GLU A 76 -4.63 16.80 20.01
C GLU A 76 -3.67 17.92 19.60
N ASP A 77 -4.20 19.14 19.55
CA ASP A 77 -3.42 20.39 19.58
C ASP A 77 -2.71 20.50 20.93
N GLU A 78 -1.49 19.97 21.06
CA GLU A 78 -0.56 20.30 22.15
C GLU A 78 0.35 21.46 21.70
N ASP A 79 -0.20 22.68 21.80
CA ASP A 79 0.59 23.92 21.84
C ASP A 79 1.34 23.97 23.19
N GLU A 80 2.58 23.45 23.23
CA GLU A 80 3.54 23.78 24.30
C GLU A 80 4.53 24.85 23.80
N ASP A 81 4.08 26.11 23.83
CA ASP A 81 4.95 27.28 23.87
C ASP A 81 5.63 27.34 25.26
N GLU A 82 6.87 26.87 25.37
CA GLU A 82 7.77 27.26 26.46
C GLU A 82 8.98 28.01 25.89
N ASP A 83 8.79 29.32 25.73
CA ASP A 83 9.87 30.31 25.67
C ASP A 83 10.63 30.30 27.01
N GLU A 84 11.80 29.67 27.07
CA GLU A 84 12.82 29.97 28.08
C GLU A 84 14.02 30.65 27.41
N ASP A 85 13.87 31.96 27.24
CA ASP A 85 15.01 32.88 27.15
C ASP A 85 15.69 32.94 28.53
N GLU A 86 16.86 32.31 28.67
CA GLU A 86 17.85 32.71 29.68
C GLU A 86 19.17 33.07 28.99
N ASP A 87 19.26 34.36 28.62
CA ASP A 87 20.50 35.07 28.41
C ASP A 87 21.30 35.12 29.73
N GLU A 88 22.50 34.55 29.78
CA GLU A 88 23.59 35.11 30.59
C GLU A 88 24.93 35.00 29.82
N ASP A 89 25.35 36.15 29.29
CA ASP A 89 26.69 36.47 28.83
C ASP A 89 27.76 36.16 29.90
N GLU A 90 28.87 35.51 29.55
CA GLU A 90 30.19 35.86 30.10
C GLU A 90 31.28 35.70 29.03
N ASP A 91 31.82 36.85 28.60
CA ASP A 91 33.07 37.05 27.86
C ASP A 91 34.29 36.41 28.58
N GLU A 92 35.23 35.81 27.82
CA GLU A 92 36.68 36.12 27.96
C GLU A 92 37.54 35.41 26.88
N ASP A 93 38.03 36.23 25.95
CA ASP A 93 39.41 36.36 25.46
C ASP A 93 40.21 35.22 24.76
N GLU A 94 40.66 35.60 23.54
CA GLU A 94 42.00 35.43 22.94
C GLU A 94 42.67 34.03 22.86
N ALA A 95 42.88 33.54 21.62
CA ALA A 95 44.20 33.60 20.98
C ALA A 95 44.23 32.89 19.60
N LYS A 96 44.82 33.60 18.63
CA LYS A 96 45.24 33.10 17.31
C LYS A 96 46.20 31.91 17.42
N LEU A 97 46.03 30.92 16.54
CA LEU A 97 47.12 30.13 15.95
C LEU A 97 46.82 29.82 14.49
#